data_AF-A0A0N0RTZ2-F1
#
_entry.id   AF-A0A0N0RTZ2-F1
#
_cell.length_a   1.000
_cell.length_b   1.000
_cell.length_c   1.000
_cell.angle_alpha   90.00
_cell.angle_beta   90.00
_cell.angle_gamma   90.00
#
_symmetry.space_group_name_H-M   'P 1'
#
loop_
_entity.id
_entity.type
_entity.pdbx_description
1 polymer ?
#
loop_
_entity_poly.entity_id
_entity_poly.type
_entity_poly.pdbx_seq_one_letter_code
_entity_poly.pdbx_strand_id
1 'polypeptide(L)'
;MSLVLECRDFRLPLSTRNPKLEQAIAGCQRLIIYTKADLGSDSHGVKGVLSKLHGDDAVYWNKNSSESTRAVFKRLQVKAREMDSLTGLRVLIVGMPNVGKSTLLNALRSTGLPGKAKAAKTGDQAGVTRKLGTSVRIMAEEKDRHALC
;
A
#
# COMPACT_ATOMS: atom_id res chain seq x y z
N MET A 1 17.23 1.59 0.87
CA MET A 1 16.34 1.32 -0.29
C MET A 1 14.92 1.74 0.03
N SER A 2 14.11 2.12 -0.96
CA SER A 2 12.72 2.53 -0.76
C SER A 2 11.80 1.69 -1.64
N LEU A 3 10.71 1.18 -1.07
CA LEU A 3 9.68 0.40 -1.77
C LEU A 3 8.59 1.33 -2.29
N VAL A 4 8.12 1.11 -3.51
CA VAL A 4 7.00 1.88 -4.08
C VAL A 4 5.70 1.11 -3.91
N LEU A 5 4.69 1.72 -3.26
CA LEU A 5 3.31 1.25 -3.28
C LEU A 5 2.55 1.98 -4.39
N GLU A 6 2.29 1.27 -5.48
CA GLU A 6 1.56 1.82 -6.62
C GLU A 6 0.06 1.55 -6.46
N CYS A 7 -0.73 2.58 -6.15
CA CYS A 7 -2.18 2.45 -6.02
C CYS A 7 -2.87 2.59 -7.37
N ARG A 8 -3.71 1.60 -7.73
CA ARG A 8 -4.54 1.58 -8.94
C ARG A 8 -6.01 1.35 -8.60
N ASP A 9 -6.94 1.99 -9.31
CA ASP A 9 -8.38 1.79 -9.10
C ASP A 9 -8.77 0.44 -9.70
N PHE A 10 -9.30 -0.49 -8.91
CA PHE A 10 -9.66 -1.83 -9.38
C PHE A 10 -10.76 -1.79 -10.46
N ARG A 11 -11.59 -0.75 -10.50
CA ARG A 11 -12.63 -0.59 -11.53
C ARG A 11 -12.06 -0.26 -12.91
N LEU A 12 -10.86 0.35 -12.94
CA LEU A 12 -10.17 0.78 -14.16
C LEU A 12 -8.67 0.43 -14.08
N PRO A 13 -8.32 -0.87 -14.02
CA PRO A 13 -6.99 -1.32 -13.65
C PRO A 13 -5.93 -0.98 -14.72
N LEU A 14 -6.32 -1.01 -16.00
CA LEU A 14 -5.44 -0.68 -17.12
C LEU A 14 -5.28 0.82 -17.33
N SER A 15 -6.37 1.59 -17.20
CA SER A 15 -6.38 3.04 -17.44
C SER A 15 -5.69 3.86 -16.35
N THR A 16 -5.42 3.24 -15.19
CA THR A 16 -4.70 3.91 -14.08
C THR A 16 -3.17 3.85 -14.24
N ARG A 17 -2.66 3.17 -15.28
CA ARG A 17 -1.23 3.14 -15.61
C ARG A 17 -0.78 4.49 -16.15
N ASN A 18 0.32 5.03 -15.61
CA ASN A 18 0.89 6.30 -16.04
C ASN A 18 2.34 6.10 -16.54
N PRO A 19 2.61 6.18 -17.86
CA PRO A 19 3.95 5.98 -18.41
C PRO A 19 5.03 6.88 -17.82
N LYS A 20 4.70 8.13 -17.48
CA LYS A 20 5.66 9.05 -16.83
C LYS A 20 6.00 8.59 -15.42
N LEU A 21 5.02 8.05 -14.69
CA LEU A 21 5.24 7.48 -13.36
C LEU A 21 6.10 6.21 -13.46
N GLU A 22 5.81 5.33 -14.42
CA GLU A 22 6.58 4.11 -14.69
C GLU A 22 8.06 4.42 -14.96
N GLN A 23 8.35 5.45 -15.74
CA GLN A 23 9.72 5.91 -15.99
C GLN A 23 10.39 6.43 -14.71
N ALA A 24 9.66 7.20 -13.90
CA ALA A 24 10.20 7.78 -12.67
C ALA A 24 10.48 6.74 -11.56
N ILE A 25 9.77 5.61 -11.57
CA ILE A 25 9.95 4.51 -10.60
C ILE A 25 10.69 3.31 -11.20
N ALA A 26 11.24 3.46 -12.41
CA ALA A 26 12.00 2.40 -13.07
C ALA A 26 13.20 1.98 -12.21
N GLY A 27 13.36 0.68 -11.97
CA GLY A 27 14.42 0.12 -11.13
C GLY A 27 14.12 0.12 -9.62
N CYS A 28 13.02 0.72 -9.17
CA CYS A 28 12.54 0.58 -7.80
C CYS A 28 11.72 -0.70 -7.63
N GLN A 29 11.89 -1.38 -6.49
CA GLN A 29 10.98 -2.44 -6.08
C GLN A 29 9.58 -1.85 -5.87
N ARG A 30 8.54 -2.54 -6.35
CA ARG A 30 7.16 -2.07 -6.30
C ARG A 30 6.19 -3.13 -5.84
N LEU A 31 5.12 -2.68 -5.19
CA LEU A 31 3.95 -3.47 -4.84
C LEU A 31 2.71 -2.71 -5.33
N ILE A 32 1.93 -3.35 -6.20
CA ILE A 32 0.72 -2.78 -6.80
C ILE A 32 -0.46 -3.06 -5.88
N ILE A 33 -1.15 -2.00 -5.46
CA ILE A 33 -2.35 -2.08 -4.63
C ILE A 33 -3.56 -1.68 -5.48
N TYR A 34 -4.40 -2.66 -5.78
CA TYR A 34 -5.70 -2.42 -6.42
C TYR A 34 -6.70 -1.96 -5.35
N THR A 35 -6.88 -0.65 -5.24
CA THR A 35 -7.82 0.00 -4.32
C THR A 35 -9.24 -0.06 -4.85
N LYS A 36 -10.22 0.24 -3.96
CA LYS A 36 -11.65 0.19 -4.28
C LYS A 36 -12.11 -1.18 -4.76
N ALA A 37 -11.47 -2.25 -4.28
CA ALA A 37 -11.87 -3.62 -4.62
C ALA A 37 -13.29 -3.96 -4.13
N ASP A 38 -13.84 -3.20 -3.18
CA ASP A 38 -15.24 -3.24 -2.76
C ASP A 38 -16.22 -2.76 -3.85
N LEU A 39 -15.78 -1.89 -4.76
CA LEU A 39 -16.64 -1.30 -5.79
C LEU A 39 -16.52 -1.97 -7.15
N GLY A 40 -15.60 -2.93 -7.31
CA GLY A 40 -15.44 -3.68 -8.56
C GLY A 40 -15.96 -5.11 -8.41
N SER A 41 -16.73 -5.58 -9.38
CA SER A 41 -17.09 -6.99 -9.50
C SER A 41 -16.03 -7.75 -10.28
N ASP A 42 -15.53 -8.86 -9.76
CA ASP A 42 -14.62 -9.77 -10.49
C ASP A 42 -15.38 -10.74 -11.41
N SER A 43 -16.48 -10.27 -12.01
CA SER A 43 -17.39 -11.10 -12.81
C SER A 43 -16.76 -11.66 -14.08
N HIS A 44 -15.69 -11.03 -14.59
CA HIS A 44 -15.01 -11.41 -15.82
C HIS A 44 -13.63 -12.07 -15.57
N GLY A 45 -13.34 -12.49 -14.33
CA GLY A 45 -12.03 -13.08 -13.99
C GLY A 45 -10.86 -12.09 -14.10
N VAL A 46 -11.15 -10.80 -13.94
CA VAL A 46 -10.18 -9.70 -14.05
C VAL A 46 -9.04 -9.90 -13.06
N LYS A 47 -9.32 -10.36 -11.84
CA LYS A 47 -8.26 -10.66 -10.86
C LYS A 47 -7.31 -11.74 -11.36
N GLY A 48 -7.82 -12.77 -12.02
CA GLY A 48 -6.99 -13.84 -12.60
C GLY A 48 -6.03 -13.31 -13.68
N VAL A 49 -6.51 -12.42 -14.54
CA VAL A 49 -5.68 -11.78 -15.58
C VAL A 49 -4.64 -10.85 -14.95
N LEU A 50 -5.04 -10.01 -14.00
CA LEU A 50 -4.14 -9.07 -13.32
C LEU A 50 -3.08 -9.80 -12.49
N SER A 51 -3.44 -10.91 -11.83
CA SER A 51 -2.49 -11.76 -11.11
C SER A 51 -1.50 -12.44 -12.05
N LYS A 52 -1.90 -12.82 -13.27
CA LYS A 52 -0.94 -13.32 -14.29
C LYS A 52 0.01 -12.24 -14.79
N LEU A 53 -0.47 -10.99 -14.91
CA LEU A 53 0.32 -9.87 -15.40
C LEU A 53 1.33 -9.34 -14.37
N HIS A 54 0.99 -9.39 -13.08
CA HIS A 54 1.79 -8.79 -12.02
C HIS A 54 2.38 -9.81 -11.04
N GLY A 55 2.01 -11.08 -11.16
CA GLY A 55 2.40 -12.13 -10.23
C GLY A 55 2.01 -11.78 -8.80
N ASP A 56 2.93 -12.08 -7.87
CA ASP A 56 2.73 -11.84 -6.44
C ASP A 56 2.88 -10.35 -6.04
N ASP A 57 3.21 -9.47 -6.98
CA ASP A 57 3.37 -8.03 -6.70
C ASP A 57 2.05 -7.26 -6.80
N ALA A 58 0.90 -7.94 -6.85
CA ALA A 58 -0.43 -7.33 -6.82
C ALA A 58 -1.25 -7.74 -5.58
N VAL A 59 -1.85 -6.76 -4.91
CA VAL A 59 -2.76 -6.98 -3.78
C VAL A 59 -4.07 -6.22 -4.01
N TYR A 60 -5.19 -6.89 -3.80
CA TYR A 60 -6.53 -6.29 -3.87
C TYR A 60 -6.94 -5.80 -2.48
N TRP A 61 -7.17 -4.50 -2.37
CA TRP A 61 -7.45 -3.85 -1.09
C TRP A 61 -8.88 -3.30 -1.03
N ASN A 62 -9.59 -3.71 0.01
CA ASN A 62 -10.94 -3.28 0.33
C ASN A 62 -10.92 -2.45 1.60
N LYS A 63 -11.32 -1.18 1.51
CA LYS A 63 -11.29 -0.23 2.63
C LYS A 63 -12.13 -0.67 3.84
N ASN A 64 -13.15 -1.51 3.62
CA ASN A 64 -14.07 -2.00 4.64
C ASN A 64 -13.62 -3.33 5.24
N SER A 65 -12.54 -3.95 4.74
CA SER A 65 -12.03 -5.24 5.23
C SER A 65 -10.68 -5.07 5.93
N SER A 66 -10.67 -5.43 7.22
CA SER A 66 -9.46 -5.43 8.04
C SER A 66 -8.45 -6.48 7.56
N GLU A 67 -8.95 -7.58 7.02
CA GLU A 67 -8.20 -8.72 6.48
C GLU A 67 -7.40 -8.29 5.25
N SER A 68 -8.03 -7.51 4.35
CA SER A 68 -7.34 -6.97 3.17
C SER A 68 -6.22 -6.01 3.56
N THR A 69 -6.39 -5.23 4.64
CA THR A 69 -5.34 -4.35 5.17
C THR A 69 -4.19 -5.17 5.77
N ARG A 70 -4.50 -6.24 6.51
CA ARG A 70 -3.48 -7.19 7.02
C ARG A 70 -2.73 -7.90 5.89
N ALA A 71 -3.40 -8.23 4.78
CA ALA A 71 -2.75 -8.81 3.60
C ALA A 71 -1.70 -7.87 3.00
N VAL A 72 -2.00 -6.57 2.91
CA VAL A 72 -1.03 -5.54 2.49
C VAL A 72 0.17 -5.52 3.46
N PHE A 73 -0.08 -5.54 4.77
CA PHE A 73 1.00 -5.60 5.77
C PHE A 73 1.89 -6.83 5.63
N LYS A 74 1.30 -8.02 5.47
CA LYS A 74 2.04 -9.27 5.29
C LYS A 74 2.95 -9.18 4.07
N ARG A 75 2.46 -8.63 2.96
CA ARG A 75 3.24 -8.48 1.74
C ARG A 75 4.37 -7.46 1.88
N LEU A 76 4.11 -6.34 2.58
CA LEU A 76 5.14 -5.36 2.94
C LEU A 76 6.24 -5.97 3.83
N GLN A 77 5.90 -6.82 4.79
CA GLN A 77 6.88 -7.50 5.64
C GLN A 77 7.77 -8.47 4.85
N VAL A 78 7.19 -9.22 3.91
CA VAL A 78 7.97 -10.09 3.00
C VAL A 78 8.96 -9.26 2.18
N LYS A 79 8.49 -8.18 1.55
CA LYS A 79 9.37 -7.27 0.79
C LYS A 79 10.42 -6.58 1.67
N ALA A 80 10.10 -6.26 2.93
CA ALA A 80 11.07 -5.70 3.87
C ALA A 80 12.23 -6.66 4.17
N ARG A 81 11.93 -7.96 4.30
CA ARG A 81 12.93 -9.02 4.51
C ARG A 81 13.77 -9.26 3.26
N GLU A 82 13.14 -9.29 2.09
CA GLU A 82 13.85 -9.45 0.80
C GLU A 82 14.86 -8.32 0.53
N MET A 83 14.60 -7.11 1.04
CA MET A 83 15.49 -5.95 0.86
C MET A 83 16.49 -5.75 2.02
N ASP A 84 16.57 -6.69 2.96
CA ASP A 84 17.48 -6.71 4.11
C ASP A 84 17.59 -5.36 4.87
N SER A 85 16.43 -4.78 5.15
CA SER A 85 16.35 -3.42 5.67
C SER A 85 16.49 -3.40 7.20
N LEU A 86 17.72 -3.52 7.71
CA LEU A 86 18.06 -3.39 9.14
C LEU A 86 17.58 -2.08 9.79
N THR A 87 17.37 -1.03 8.99
CA THR A 87 16.98 0.32 9.44
C THR A 87 15.49 0.63 9.30
N GLY A 88 14.67 -0.38 8.95
CA GLY A 88 13.23 -0.23 8.74
C GLY A 88 12.83 0.18 7.31
N LEU A 89 11.68 -0.30 6.87
CA LEU A 89 11.21 -0.15 5.49
C LEU A 89 10.63 1.26 5.24
N ARG A 90 11.22 2.01 4.30
CA ARG A 90 10.65 3.26 3.78
C ARG A 90 9.82 2.98 2.54
N VAL A 91 8.59 3.48 2.54
CA VAL A 91 7.61 3.22 1.49
C VAL A 91 7.10 4.52 0.88
N LEU A 92 7.11 4.62 -0.45
CA LEU A 92 6.53 5.71 -1.21
C LEU A 92 5.18 5.29 -1.80
N ILE A 93 4.09 5.97 -1.44
CA ILE A 93 2.76 5.69 -2.00
C ILE A 93 2.50 6.60 -3.20
N VAL A 94 2.33 6.02 -4.38
CA VAL A 94 2.10 6.71 -5.66
C VAL A 94 0.81 6.26 -6.33
N GLY A 95 0.34 7.01 -7.32
CA GLY A 95 -0.83 6.66 -8.13
C GLY A 95 -1.68 7.89 -8.50
N MET A 96 -2.62 7.70 -9.41
CA MET A 96 -3.49 8.76 -9.94
C MET A 96 -4.27 9.52 -8.85
N PRO A 97 -4.66 10.78 -9.09
CA PRO A 97 -5.56 11.50 -8.17
C PRO A 97 -6.81 10.68 -7.84
N ASN A 98 -7.30 10.78 -6.60
CA ASN A 98 -8.54 10.13 -6.14
C ASN A 98 -8.60 8.59 -6.27
N VAL A 99 -7.46 7.93 -6.49
CA VAL A 99 -7.36 6.47 -6.51
C VAL A 99 -7.56 5.84 -5.12
N GLY A 100 -7.46 6.61 -4.03
CA GLY A 100 -7.67 6.12 -2.66
C GLY A 100 -6.40 5.99 -1.81
N LYS A 101 -5.29 6.60 -2.23
CA LYS A 101 -4.00 6.61 -1.49
C LYS A 101 -4.15 7.04 -0.03
N SER A 102 -4.88 8.13 0.23
CA SER A 102 -5.04 8.66 1.59
C SER A 102 -5.89 7.73 2.46
N THR A 103 -6.88 7.05 1.88
CA THR A 103 -7.68 6.03 2.56
C THR A 103 -6.82 4.82 2.92
N LEU A 104 -5.99 4.34 1.99
CA LEU A 104 -5.03 3.26 2.24
C LEU A 104 -4.04 3.64 3.34
N LEU A 105 -3.43 4.83 3.26
CA LEU A 105 -2.48 5.32 4.28
C LEU A 105 -3.12 5.36 5.68
N ASN A 106 -4.35 5.85 5.77
CA ASN A 106 -5.07 5.89 7.05
C ASN A 106 -5.37 4.50 7.58
N ALA A 107 -5.81 3.56 6.73
CA ALA A 107 -6.07 2.19 7.12
C ALA A 107 -4.79 1.48 7.60
N LEU A 108 -3.67 1.67 6.88
CA LEU A 108 -2.37 1.16 7.30
C LEU A 108 -1.97 1.72 8.66
N ARG A 109 -2.15 3.03 8.88
CA ARG A 109 -1.82 3.65 10.18
C ARG A 109 -2.69 3.15 11.32
N SER A 110 -4.00 2.95 11.11
CA SER A 110 -4.87 2.41 12.15
C SER A 110 -4.51 0.97 12.54
N THR A 111 -4.05 0.16 11.59
CA THR A 111 -3.70 -1.25 11.84
C THR A 111 -2.27 -1.41 12.38
N GLY A 112 -1.31 -0.59 11.93
CA GLY A 112 0.09 -0.66 12.34
C GLY A 112 0.43 0.11 13.62
N LEU A 113 -0.41 1.07 14.02
CA LEU A 113 -0.24 1.88 15.24
C LEU A 113 -1.61 2.05 15.93
N PRO A 114 -2.11 1.02 16.63
CA PRO A 114 -3.38 1.11 17.35
C PRO A 114 -3.35 2.28 18.33
N GLY A 115 -4.34 3.19 18.25
CA GLY A 115 -4.48 4.34 19.14
C GLY A 115 -4.02 5.71 18.61
N LYS A 116 -3.49 5.83 17.38
CA LYS A 116 -3.14 7.15 16.78
C LYS A 116 -4.20 7.69 15.82
N ALA A 117 -4.46 8.99 15.90
CA ALA A 117 -5.44 9.72 15.08
C ALA A 117 -5.14 9.66 13.56
N LYS A 118 -6.18 9.86 12.74
CA LYS A 118 -6.10 9.88 11.27
C LYS A 118 -5.02 10.85 10.79
N ALA A 119 -4.23 10.39 9.83
CA ALA A 119 -3.04 11.07 9.37
C ALA A 119 -3.25 12.03 8.21
N ALA A 120 -4.08 11.60 7.27
CA ALA A 120 -4.38 12.30 6.05
C ALA A 120 -5.88 12.62 6.02
N LYS A 121 -6.23 13.85 5.64
CA LYS A 121 -7.62 14.21 5.36
C LYS A 121 -8.08 13.42 4.12
N THR A 122 -9.14 12.62 4.27
CA THR A 122 -9.82 11.90 3.19
C THR A 122 -11.10 12.64 2.82
N GLY A 123 -11.25 13.01 1.56
CA GLY A 123 -12.46 13.63 0.99
C GLY A 123 -12.43 13.55 -0.53
N ASP A 124 -13.58 13.73 -1.19
CA ASP A 124 -13.75 13.53 -2.66
C ASP A 124 -13.14 14.65 -3.54
N GLN A 125 -12.47 15.63 -2.92
CA GLN A 125 -11.78 16.72 -3.60
C GLN A 125 -10.34 16.31 -3.98
N ALA A 126 -9.99 16.44 -5.26
CA ALA A 126 -8.62 16.25 -5.72
C ALA A 126 -7.70 17.30 -5.08
N GLY A 127 -6.51 16.88 -4.61
CA GLY A 127 -5.50 17.82 -4.08
C GLY A 127 -5.56 18.10 -2.57
N VAL A 128 -6.36 17.36 -1.80
CA VAL A 128 -6.43 17.54 -0.32
C VAL A 128 -5.15 17.12 0.41
N THR A 129 -4.37 16.18 -0.14
CA THR A 129 -3.08 15.78 0.46
C THR A 129 -1.97 16.70 -0.05
N ARG A 130 -1.84 17.88 0.58
CA ARG A 130 -0.76 18.87 0.35
C ARG A 130 0.46 18.72 1.27
N LYS A 131 0.60 17.59 1.97
CA LYS A 131 1.72 17.35 2.89
C LYS A 131 2.46 16.07 2.52
N LEU A 132 3.79 16.17 2.44
CA LEU A 132 4.70 15.04 2.55
C LEU A 132 4.24 14.18 3.74
N GLY A 133 3.76 12.97 3.45
CA GLY A 133 3.16 12.10 4.44
C GLY A 133 4.14 11.77 5.56
N THR A 134 3.67 11.86 6.80
CA THR A 134 4.45 11.49 7.99
C THR A 134 4.94 10.04 7.86
N SER A 135 6.20 9.79 8.25
CA SER A 135 6.79 8.45 8.28
C SER A 135 5.92 7.49 9.10
N VAL A 136 5.45 6.41 8.47
CA VAL A 136 4.72 5.33 9.15
C VAL A 136 5.75 4.27 9.54
N ARG A 137 6.02 4.12 10.85
CA ARG A 137 6.89 3.07 11.37
C ARG A 137 6.11 1.76 11.38
N ILE A 138 6.52 0.82 10.53
CA ILE A 138 6.00 -0.55 10.50
C ILE A 138 7.12 -1.45 11.04
N MET A 139 7.27 -1.49 12.36
CA MET A 139 8.10 -2.49 13.04
C MET A 139 7.23 -3.14 14.11
N ALA A 140 7.22 -4.47 14.17
CA ALA A 140 6.74 -5.18 15.35
C ALA A 140 7.75 -4.92 16.48
N GLU A 141 7.27 -4.65 17.68
CA GLU A 141 8.15 -4.61 18.86
C GLU A 141 8.80 -5.98 19.03
N GLU A 142 10.12 -6.02 18.88
CA GLU A 142 10.92 -7.13 19.36
C GLU A 142 10.94 -6.99 20.88
N LYS A 143 10.13 -7.81 21.56
CA LYS A 143 10.08 -7.87 23.02
C LYS A 143 11.51 -8.17 23.52
N ASP A 144 12.08 -7.23 24.26
CA ASP A 144 13.26 -7.42 25.09
C ASP A 144 13.18 -8.77 25.81
N ARG A 145 13.97 -9.74 25.34
CA ARG A 145 14.42 -10.87 26.16
C ARG A 145 15.79 -10.55 26.72
N HIS A 146 15.88 -9.46 27.46
CA HIS A 146 16.93 -9.24 28.46
C HIS A 146 16.23 -8.93 29.78
N ALA A 147 15.72 -9.99 30.39
CA ALA A 147 15.40 -10.02 31.80
C ALA A 147 16.18 -11.19 32.42
N LEU A 148 17.30 -10.78 33.02
CA LEU A 148 18.01 -11.36 34.16
C LEU A 148 18.83 -12.65 34.02
N CYS A 149 20.03 -12.50 34.57
CA CYS A 149 20.88 -13.46 35.27
C CYS A 149 20.16 -14.64 35.94
#